data_AF-A0A9W8ASB8-F1
#
_entry.id   AF-A0A9W8ASB8-F1
#
_cell.length_a   1.000
_cell.length_b   1.000
_cell.length_c   1.000
_cell.angle_alpha   90.00
_cell.angle_beta   90.00
_cell.angle_gamma   90.00
#
_symmetry.space_group_name_H-M   'P 1'
#
loop_
_entity.id
_entity.type
_entity.pdbx_description
1 polymer ?
#
loop_
_entity_poly.entity_id
_entity_poly.type
_entity_poly.pdbx_seq_one_letter_code
_entity_poly.pdbx_strand_id
1 'polypeptide(L)'
;VEHPITEYITGIDLVEEMIRVAAGHPLKLKQQDVPLKGWAIESRVYAEDPEKYLPSIGTLRKYQEPRAETDLQEVRVDSGIVEGSEISIHYDPMISKLCTYGRDRNEAIQNMRRALDTYVIQGVTHNIPLLRDIIDQPDFQSGKLSTNFLAEHYPQGFRGQKLTPTTQHELVTTAALGHAIREIRNSTLSQPASRQSLGPHSVYYPTQTEWQAQVKLPVSAAESEAPAPIPVKVALVDKTFSLTEPNIFEVQVNGESTQRVTVDWPVESPVIKTTTSLADGSSSQEVIVQYIDSLPLGLRLQHHGTHFDVQVLSATQSHLSKYMKEKAPLDLSKVVLSPMPGRVVSINVKVGDVIAEGGELAVVEAMKMQNVLRAPKAGTIKAVHVAANDTVNADEIIIELED
;
A
#
# COMPACT_ATOMS: atom_id res chain seq x y z
N VAL A 1 -7.79 18.10 16.94
CA VAL A 1 -7.89 17.33 15.67
C VAL A 1 -8.48 15.95 15.98
N GLU A 2 -7.91 15.30 16.98
CA GLU A 2 -8.21 14.03 17.66
C GLU A 2 -9.53 13.95 18.44
N HIS A 3 -10.47 14.87 18.21
CA HIS A 3 -11.74 14.86 18.91
C HIS A 3 -12.68 13.68 18.56
N PRO A 4 -12.64 13.07 17.35
CA PRO A 4 -13.53 11.94 17.01
C PRO A 4 -13.44 10.75 17.98
N ILE A 5 -12.28 10.49 18.59
CA ILE A 5 -12.16 9.41 19.58
C ILE A 5 -13.00 9.68 20.82
N THR A 6 -13.14 10.96 21.22
CA THR A 6 -14.01 11.36 22.32
C THR A 6 -15.47 11.24 21.91
N GLU A 7 -15.81 11.66 20.70
CA GLU A 7 -17.18 11.54 20.19
C GLU A 7 -17.64 10.09 20.16
N TYR A 8 -16.78 9.16 19.72
CA TYR A 8 -17.09 7.73 19.68
C TYR A 8 -17.45 7.14 21.05
N ILE A 9 -16.68 7.47 22.09
CA ILE A 9 -16.88 6.85 23.42
C ILE A 9 -17.92 7.60 24.26
N THR A 10 -18.18 8.86 23.96
CA THR A 10 -19.16 9.69 24.67
C THR A 10 -20.51 9.79 23.95
N GLY A 11 -20.56 9.53 22.65
CA GLY A 11 -21.74 9.78 21.82
C GLY A 11 -22.12 11.26 21.73
N ILE A 12 -21.19 12.17 22.01
CA ILE A 12 -21.39 13.62 21.96
C ILE A 12 -20.74 14.15 20.69
N ASP A 13 -21.52 14.85 19.86
CA ASP A 13 -20.98 15.70 18.79
C ASP A 13 -20.43 16.99 19.41
N LEU A 14 -19.11 17.12 19.42
CA LEU A 14 -18.45 18.25 20.05
C LEU A 14 -18.65 19.52 19.24
N VAL A 15 -18.73 19.42 17.91
CA VAL A 15 -18.97 20.57 17.03
C VAL A 15 -20.39 21.11 17.25
N GLU A 16 -21.37 20.22 17.44
CA GLU A 16 -22.73 20.62 17.80
C GLU A 16 -22.75 21.40 19.12
N GLU A 17 -22.17 20.86 20.19
CA GLU A 17 -22.16 21.53 21.50
C GLU A 17 -21.35 22.84 21.47
N MET A 18 -20.27 22.92 20.69
CA MET A 18 -19.50 24.16 20.47
C MET A 18 -20.38 25.25 19.85
N ILE A 19 -21.14 24.93 18.80
CA ILE A 19 -22.04 25.89 18.15
C ILE A 19 -23.15 26.33 19.11
N ARG A 20 -23.71 25.39 19.88
CA ARG A 20 -24.78 25.69 20.85
C ARG A 20 -24.31 26.64 21.95
N VAL A 21 -23.15 26.37 22.56
CA VAL A 21 -22.59 27.23 23.61
C VAL A 21 -22.22 28.60 23.03
N ALA A 22 -21.67 28.65 21.81
CA ALA A 22 -21.38 29.90 21.12
C ALA A 22 -22.65 30.74 20.85
N ALA A 23 -23.80 30.09 20.66
CA ALA A 23 -25.11 30.74 20.54
C ALA A 23 -25.77 31.10 21.90
N GLY A 24 -25.06 30.90 23.03
CA GLY A 24 -25.53 31.26 24.36
C GLY A 24 -26.44 30.22 25.03
N HIS A 25 -26.54 29.01 24.48
CA HIS A 25 -27.29 27.93 25.12
C HIS A 25 -26.46 27.26 26.23
N PRO A 26 -27.12 26.76 27.30
CA PRO A 26 -26.45 25.93 28.29
C PRO A 26 -26.07 24.56 27.71
N LEU A 27 -25.11 23.88 28.35
CA LEU A 27 -24.75 22.48 28.04
C LEU A 27 -25.97 21.57 28.21
N LYS A 28 -26.17 20.64 27.28
CA LYS A 28 -27.27 19.66 27.37
C LYS A 28 -27.09 18.65 28.50
N LEU A 29 -25.84 18.35 28.86
CA LEU A 29 -25.45 17.26 29.74
C LEU A 29 -24.75 17.81 30.99
N LYS A 30 -24.97 17.15 32.13
CA LYS A 30 -24.16 17.34 33.34
C LYS A 30 -23.01 16.33 33.34
N GLN A 31 -22.03 16.53 34.22
CA GLN A 31 -20.86 15.65 34.33
C GLN A 31 -21.23 14.16 34.51
N GLN A 32 -22.28 13.86 35.29
CA GLN A 32 -22.73 12.50 35.55
C GLN A 32 -23.44 11.84 34.35
N ASP A 33 -23.87 12.64 33.36
CA ASP A 33 -24.62 12.18 32.20
C ASP A 33 -23.68 11.81 31.03
N VAL A 34 -22.40 12.21 31.09
CA VAL A 34 -21.40 11.93 30.04
C VAL A 34 -21.02 10.45 30.09
N PRO A 35 -21.41 9.63 29.10
CA PRO A 35 -21.06 8.23 29.10
C PRO A 35 -19.61 8.04 28.64
N LEU A 36 -19.00 6.93 29.04
CA LEU A 36 -17.73 6.45 28.48
C LEU A 36 -17.94 4.97 28.15
N LYS A 37 -18.23 4.69 26.88
CA LYS A 37 -18.57 3.35 26.39
C LYS A 37 -17.58 2.93 25.31
N GLY A 38 -17.10 1.70 25.39
CA GLY A 38 -16.19 1.14 24.42
C GLY A 38 -14.83 1.82 24.37
N TRP A 39 -14.17 1.68 23.24
CA TRP A 39 -12.84 2.22 22.95
C TRP A 39 -12.80 2.74 21.51
N ALA A 40 -12.01 3.78 21.30
CA ALA A 40 -11.78 4.33 19.97
C ALA A 40 -10.29 4.56 19.72
N ILE A 41 -9.87 4.42 18.47
CA ILE A 41 -8.51 4.67 18.01
C ILE A 41 -8.59 5.58 16.79
N GLU A 42 -7.76 6.62 16.74
CA GLU A 42 -7.59 7.48 15.57
C GLU A 42 -6.16 7.32 15.03
N SER A 43 -6.07 7.08 13.73
CA SER A 43 -4.85 7.13 12.94
C SER A 43 -4.92 8.32 12.00
N ARG A 44 -3.93 9.21 12.07
CA ARG A 44 -3.79 10.31 11.10
C ARG A 44 -3.07 9.80 9.86
N VAL A 45 -3.78 9.74 8.75
CA VAL A 45 -3.23 9.32 7.48
C VAL A 45 -2.61 10.54 6.82
N TYR A 46 -1.29 10.51 6.69
CA TYR A 46 -0.46 11.56 6.12
C TYR A 46 0.07 11.16 4.75
N ALA A 47 0.12 12.11 3.83
CA ALA A 47 0.90 12.02 2.60
C ALA A 47 2.39 12.22 2.94
N GLU A 48 2.98 11.26 3.63
CA GLU A 48 4.37 11.26 4.05
C GLU A 48 5.03 9.91 3.77
N ASP A 49 6.31 9.93 3.42
CA ASP A 49 7.14 8.74 3.33
C ASP A 49 7.46 8.21 4.74
N PRO A 50 7.00 7.01 5.14
CA PRO A 50 7.26 6.49 6.48
C PRO A 50 8.73 6.11 6.73
N GLU A 51 9.55 5.94 5.69
CA GLU A 51 10.98 5.66 5.85
C GLU A 51 11.77 6.93 6.15
N LYS A 52 11.41 8.03 5.49
CA LYS A 52 12.16 9.31 5.53
C LYS A 52 11.46 10.41 6.30
N TYR A 53 10.19 10.23 6.65
CA TYR A 53 9.28 11.22 7.23
C TYR A 53 9.22 12.53 6.41
N LEU A 54 9.26 12.39 5.09
CA LEU A 54 9.19 13.53 4.16
C LEU A 54 7.79 13.64 3.56
N PRO A 55 7.23 14.85 3.41
CA PRO A 55 5.96 15.04 2.73
C PRO A 55 6.00 14.57 1.27
N SER A 56 4.89 13.97 0.84
CA SER A 56 4.62 13.57 -0.53
C SER A 56 3.55 14.48 -1.12
N ILE A 57 3.82 14.99 -2.32
CA ILE A 57 2.88 15.79 -3.09
C ILE A 57 2.40 15.02 -4.32
N GLY A 58 1.25 15.40 -4.87
CA GLY A 58 0.74 14.86 -6.11
C GLY A 58 -0.75 14.53 -6.08
N THR A 59 -1.23 13.98 -7.19
CA THR A 59 -2.65 13.64 -7.38
C THR A 59 -2.97 12.25 -6.86
N LEU A 60 -4.07 12.12 -6.13
CA LEU A 60 -4.63 10.84 -5.70
C LEU A 60 -5.28 10.12 -6.89
N ARG A 61 -4.53 9.24 -7.56
CA ARG A 61 -5.01 8.44 -8.69
C ARG A 61 -6.09 7.43 -8.30
N LYS A 62 -5.96 6.86 -7.10
CA LYS A 62 -6.96 5.97 -6.51
C LYS A 62 -7.13 6.37 -5.06
N TYR A 63 -8.38 6.55 -4.63
CA TYR A 63 -8.70 6.85 -3.23
C TYR A 63 -10.01 6.15 -2.86
N GLN A 64 -9.91 5.12 -2.02
CA GLN A 64 -11.04 4.36 -1.53
C GLN A 64 -10.93 4.23 -0.02
N GLU A 65 -11.80 4.94 0.68
CA GLU A 65 -11.90 4.88 2.13
C GLU A 65 -12.40 3.50 2.60
N PRO A 66 -11.89 3.00 3.74
CA PRO A 66 -12.43 1.80 4.37
C PRO A 66 -13.87 2.07 4.80
N ARG A 67 -14.69 1.01 4.77
CA ARG A 67 -16.10 1.07 5.20
C ARG A 67 -16.30 0.16 6.40
N ALA A 68 -17.23 0.56 7.26
CA ALA A 68 -17.79 -0.33 8.25
C ALA A 68 -18.48 -1.52 7.55
N GLU A 69 -18.36 -2.70 8.13
CA GLU A 69 -19.05 -3.91 7.68
C GLU A 69 -20.30 -4.19 8.50
N THR A 70 -20.40 -3.55 9.68
CA THR A 70 -21.56 -3.64 10.54
C THR A 70 -22.29 -2.31 10.62
N ASP A 71 -23.54 -2.36 11.07
CA ASP A 71 -24.35 -1.16 11.31
C ASP A 71 -23.84 -0.31 12.50
N LEU A 72 -22.80 -0.76 13.21
CA LEU A 72 -22.22 -0.05 14.35
C LEU A 72 -21.39 1.18 13.95
N GLN A 73 -21.20 1.45 12.66
CA GLN A 73 -20.35 2.53 12.15
C GLN A 73 -18.95 2.49 12.79
N GLU A 74 -18.38 1.29 12.91
CA GLU A 74 -17.11 1.05 13.59
C GLU A 74 -15.90 1.67 12.90
N VAL A 75 -16.08 2.24 11.70
CA VAL A 75 -15.07 2.98 10.95
C VAL A 75 -15.65 4.33 10.53
N ARG A 76 -14.94 5.41 10.85
CA ARG A 76 -15.22 6.78 10.42
C ARG A 76 -13.97 7.36 9.79
N VAL A 77 -14.13 8.00 8.63
CA VAL A 77 -13.06 8.71 7.97
C VAL A 77 -13.46 10.17 7.86
N ASP A 78 -12.74 11.04 8.57
CA ASP A 78 -12.85 12.48 8.38
C ASP A 78 -11.79 12.90 7.35
N SER A 79 -12.20 13.10 6.11
CA SER A 79 -11.33 13.51 5.00
C SER A 79 -11.78 14.84 4.40
N GLY A 80 -10.83 15.60 3.85
CA GLY A 80 -11.08 16.83 3.09
C GLY A 80 -10.84 16.66 1.59
N ILE A 81 -10.63 15.42 1.13
CA ILE A 81 -10.20 15.09 -0.23
C ILE A 81 -11.01 13.93 -0.80
N VAL A 82 -10.95 13.77 -2.12
CA VAL A 82 -11.59 12.68 -2.88
C VAL A 82 -10.63 12.13 -3.93
N GLU A 83 -10.96 11.00 -4.55
CA GLU A 83 -10.22 10.48 -5.72
C GLU A 83 -10.07 11.56 -6.79
N GLY A 84 -8.85 11.76 -7.30
CA GLY A 84 -8.49 12.83 -8.23
C GLY A 84 -8.05 14.15 -7.58
N SER A 85 -8.15 14.31 -6.25
CA SER A 85 -7.65 15.50 -5.54
C SER A 85 -6.13 15.60 -5.58
N GLU A 86 -5.60 16.82 -5.50
CA GLU A 86 -4.16 17.09 -5.42
C GLU A 86 -3.74 17.43 -3.98
N ILE A 87 -2.72 16.73 -3.49
CA ILE A 87 -2.00 17.09 -2.27
C ILE A 87 -0.94 18.12 -2.66
N SER A 88 -1.21 19.39 -2.36
CA SER A 88 -0.34 20.52 -2.70
C SER A 88 0.61 20.90 -1.56
N ILE A 89 1.67 21.64 -1.89
CA ILE A 89 2.65 22.17 -0.93
C ILE A 89 2.09 23.25 0.01
N HIS A 90 0.91 23.78 -0.27
CA HIS A 90 0.38 24.97 0.41
C HIS A 90 -0.34 24.66 1.73
N TYR A 91 -0.60 23.39 2.02
CA TYR A 91 -1.39 22.94 3.15
C TYR A 91 -0.70 21.82 3.91
N ASP A 92 -1.30 21.43 5.02
CA ASP A 92 -0.88 20.30 5.84
C ASP A 92 -0.95 18.98 5.03
N PRO A 93 0.01 18.05 5.19
CA PRO A 93 0.04 16.80 4.43
C PRO A 93 -1.01 15.76 4.88
N MET A 94 -1.87 16.07 5.87
CA MET A 94 -2.90 15.13 6.34
C MET A 94 -3.95 14.89 5.26
N ILE A 95 -4.10 13.62 4.87
CA ILE A 95 -5.12 13.15 3.94
C ILE A 95 -6.46 12.98 4.66
N SER A 96 -6.44 12.31 5.81
CA SER A 96 -7.63 12.02 6.60
C SER A 96 -7.31 11.65 8.05
N LYS A 97 -8.35 11.63 8.88
CA LYS A 97 -8.33 10.94 10.17
C LYS A 97 -9.16 9.67 10.03
N LEU A 98 -8.49 8.52 10.11
CA LEU A 98 -9.14 7.22 10.16
C LEU A 98 -9.41 6.87 11.62
N CYS A 99 -10.68 6.79 12.00
CA CYS A 99 -11.11 6.47 13.35
C CYS A 99 -11.83 5.14 13.37
N THR A 100 -11.55 4.32 14.37
CA THR A 100 -12.29 3.08 14.61
C THR A 100 -12.81 2.98 16.03
N TYR A 101 -13.89 2.23 16.20
CA TYR A 101 -14.52 1.96 17.48
C TYR A 101 -14.64 0.45 17.74
N GLY A 102 -14.62 0.06 19.02
CA GLY A 102 -14.92 -1.29 19.48
C GLY A 102 -15.49 -1.28 20.90
N ARG A 103 -16.13 -2.39 21.31
CA ARG A 103 -16.65 -2.57 22.69
C ARG A 103 -15.51 -2.62 23.72
N ASP A 104 -14.34 -3.04 23.28
CA ASP A 104 -13.09 -2.96 24.02
C ASP A 104 -11.94 -2.53 23.10
N ARG A 105 -10.76 -2.33 23.71
CA ARG A 105 -9.56 -1.90 23.00
C ARG A 105 -9.13 -2.89 21.92
N ASN A 106 -9.28 -4.19 22.16
CA ASN A 106 -8.84 -5.21 21.23
C ASN A 106 -9.72 -5.19 19.98
N GLU A 107 -11.03 -5.07 20.14
CA GLU A 107 -11.96 -4.92 19.01
C GLU A 107 -11.67 -3.64 18.21
N ALA A 108 -11.42 -2.50 18.88
CA ALA A 108 -11.05 -1.25 18.19
C ALA A 108 -9.74 -1.40 17.39
N ILE A 109 -8.75 -2.13 17.95
CA ILE A 109 -7.50 -2.50 17.27
C ILE A 109 -7.79 -3.37 16.04
N GLN A 110 -8.59 -4.44 16.17
CA GLN A 110 -8.91 -5.32 15.03
C GLN A 110 -9.63 -4.55 13.91
N ASN A 111 -10.56 -3.66 14.27
CA ASN A 111 -11.23 -2.79 13.32
C ASN A 111 -10.24 -1.84 12.64
N MET A 112 -9.26 -1.28 13.37
CA MET A 112 -8.21 -0.44 12.79
C MET A 112 -7.29 -1.23 11.84
N ARG A 113 -6.92 -2.47 12.19
CA ARG A 113 -6.13 -3.37 11.31
C ARG A 113 -6.82 -3.53 9.96
N ARG A 114 -8.07 -3.98 10.00
CA ARG A 114 -8.91 -4.19 8.82
C ARG A 114 -9.13 -2.91 8.01
N ALA A 115 -9.38 -1.79 8.69
CA ALA A 115 -9.59 -0.51 8.04
C ALA A 115 -8.33 -0.04 7.30
N LEU A 116 -7.15 -0.16 7.91
CA LEU A 116 -5.88 0.17 7.26
C LEU A 116 -5.57 -0.77 6.08
N ASP A 117 -5.86 -2.07 6.20
CA ASP A 117 -5.63 -3.05 5.13
C ASP A 117 -6.55 -2.81 3.91
N THR A 118 -7.75 -2.25 4.13
CA THR A 118 -8.72 -1.92 3.07
C THR A 118 -8.66 -0.47 2.58
N TYR A 119 -7.85 0.39 3.21
CA TYR A 119 -7.71 1.78 2.80
C TYR A 119 -6.77 1.90 1.60
N VAL A 120 -7.34 2.20 0.43
CA VAL A 120 -6.57 2.32 -0.82
C VAL A 120 -6.24 3.78 -1.09
N ILE A 121 -4.94 4.07 -1.13
CA ILE A 121 -4.41 5.37 -1.54
C ILE A 121 -3.29 5.13 -2.55
N GLN A 122 -3.46 5.63 -3.77
CA GLN A 122 -2.46 5.56 -4.82
C GLN A 122 -2.23 6.95 -5.43
N GLY A 123 -0.99 7.25 -5.77
CA GLY A 123 -0.60 8.51 -6.41
C GLY A 123 0.39 9.34 -5.61
N VAL A 124 0.36 9.20 -4.28
CA VAL A 124 1.31 9.79 -3.34
C VAL A 124 1.85 8.71 -2.41
N THR A 125 3.03 8.93 -1.83
CA THR A 125 3.52 8.13 -0.70
C THR A 125 2.76 8.54 0.56
N HIS A 126 2.45 7.57 1.43
CA HIS A 126 1.67 7.79 2.64
C HIS A 126 2.11 6.88 3.79
N ASN A 127 1.68 7.22 5.00
CA ASN A 127 2.13 6.59 6.24
C ASN A 127 1.29 5.36 6.68
N ILE A 128 0.28 4.92 5.91
CA ILE A 128 -0.50 3.70 6.22
C ILE A 128 0.39 2.49 6.53
N PRO A 129 1.50 2.23 5.81
CA PRO A 129 2.39 1.12 6.12
C PRO A 129 2.90 1.13 7.56
N LEU A 130 3.34 2.30 8.04
CA LEU A 130 3.82 2.48 9.40
C LEU A 130 2.68 2.38 10.41
N LEU A 131 1.53 3.00 10.14
CA LEU A 131 0.36 2.92 11.01
C LEU A 131 -0.08 1.46 11.20
N ARG A 132 -0.14 0.68 10.11
CA ARG A 132 -0.53 -0.72 10.15
C ARG A 132 0.45 -1.57 10.95
N ASP A 133 1.76 -1.32 10.83
CA ASP A 133 2.80 -2.00 11.61
C ASP A 133 2.71 -1.66 13.10
N ILE A 134 2.51 -0.38 13.46
CA ILE A 134 2.34 0.06 14.86
C ILE A 134 1.18 -0.66 15.53
N ILE A 135 0.05 -0.81 14.83
CA ILE A 135 -1.12 -1.53 15.36
C ILE A 135 -0.79 -3.01 15.65
N ASP A 136 0.15 -3.61 14.90
CA ASP A 136 0.62 -4.98 15.11
C ASP A 136 1.70 -5.11 16.19
N GLN A 137 2.30 -4.02 16.67
CA GLN A 137 3.34 -4.06 17.68
C GLN A 137 2.82 -4.59 19.03
N PRO A 138 3.49 -5.58 19.68
CA PRO A 138 3.07 -6.11 20.97
C PRO A 138 2.96 -5.07 22.08
N ASP A 139 3.87 -4.10 22.12
CA ASP A 139 3.86 -3.02 23.11
C ASP A 139 2.68 -2.06 22.88
N PHE A 140 2.29 -1.83 21.61
CA PHE A 140 1.05 -1.10 21.31
C PHE A 140 -0.18 -1.88 21.74
N GLN A 141 -0.27 -3.18 21.44
CA GLN A 141 -1.43 -4.02 21.80
C GLN A 141 -1.59 -4.19 23.32
N SER A 142 -0.48 -4.31 24.06
CA SER A 142 -0.50 -4.39 25.53
C SER A 142 -0.71 -3.05 26.23
N GLY A 143 -0.57 -1.93 25.50
CA GLY A 143 -0.68 -0.58 26.06
C GLY A 143 0.58 -0.10 26.78
N LYS A 144 1.70 -0.82 26.63
CA LYS A 144 3.03 -0.42 27.14
C LYS A 144 3.62 0.66 26.23
N LEU A 145 3.07 1.86 26.32
CA LEU A 145 3.42 2.99 25.48
C LEU A 145 4.25 4.03 26.23
N SER A 146 5.18 4.66 25.52
CA SER A 146 5.95 5.82 25.98
C SER A 146 5.84 6.94 24.94
N THR A 147 6.14 8.19 25.31
CA THR A 147 6.25 9.29 24.33
C THR A 147 7.45 9.11 23.39
N ASN A 148 8.34 8.16 23.68
CA ASN A 148 9.49 7.80 22.86
C ASN A 148 9.25 6.54 22.01
N PHE A 149 8.02 5.99 21.99
CA PHE A 149 7.71 4.71 21.35
C PHE A 149 8.27 4.60 19.92
N LEU A 150 8.09 5.64 19.10
CA LEU A 150 8.62 5.62 17.73
C LEU A 150 10.14 5.59 17.67
N ALA A 151 10.84 6.35 18.53
CA ALA A 151 12.30 6.35 18.58
C ALA A 151 12.87 5.02 19.11
N GLU A 152 12.15 4.36 20.00
CA GLU A 152 12.52 3.06 20.58
C GLU A 152 12.31 1.91 19.57
N HIS A 153 11.18 1.91 18.85
CA HIS A 153 10.81 0.83 17.92
C HIS A 153 11.30 1.04 16.48
N TYR A 154 11.47 2.29 16.03
CA TYR A 154 11.88 2.65 14.67
C TYR A 154 13.05 3.65 14.65
N PRO A 155 14.19 3.35 15.30
CA PRO A 155 15.32 4.28 15.42
C PRO A 155 15.97 4.67 14.07
N GLN A 156 15.73 3.89 13.02
CA GLN A 156 16.25 4.11 11.67
C GLN A 156 15.14 4.38 10.64
N GLY A 157 13.96 4.80 11.11
CA GLY A 157 12.75 4.91 10.32
C GLY A 157 12.07 3.57 10.07
N PHE A 158 10.89 3.62 9.44
CA PHE A 158 10.21 2.41 8.98
C PHE A 158 10.95 1.80 7.80
N ARG A 159 11.05 0.47 7.72
CA ARG A 159 11.77 -0.26 6.65
C ARG A 159 10.92 -1.35 5.99
N GLY A 160 9.59 -1.24 6.13
CA GLY A 160 8.68 -2.29 5.74
C GLY A 160 8.60 -3.42 6.77
N GLN A 161 7.49 -4.15 6.72
CA GLN A 161 7.28 -5.34 7.52
C GLN A 161 8.09 -6.51 6.93
N LYS A 162 8.74 -7.30 7.80
CA LYS A 162 9.37 -8.55 7.41
C LYS A 162 8.31 -9.65 7.33
N LEU A 163 8.31 -10.40 6.23
CA LEU A 163 7.41 -11.55 6.07
C LEU A 163 7.76 -12.65 7.08
N THR A 164 6.80 -13.00 7.91
CA THR A 164 6.78 -14.26 8.68
C THR A 164 6.36 -15.42 7.77
N PRO A 165 6.59 -16.69 8.15
CA PRO A 165 6.14 -17.84 7.37
C PRO A 165 4.63 -17.81 7.06
N THR A 166 3.81 -17.35 8.01
CA THR A 166 2.35 -17.20 7.82
C THR A 166 2.03 -16.14 6.77
N THR A 167 2.56 -14.93 6.93
CA THR A 167 2.33 -13.83 5.98
C THR A 167 2.92 -14.09 4.59
N GLN A 168 3.99 -14.89 4.53
CA GLN A 168 4.57 -15.39 3.28
C GLN A 168 3.60 -16.38 2.60
N HIS A 169 3.02 -17.32 3.34
CA HIS A 169 2.04 -18.24 2.80
C HIS A 169 0.79 -17.51 2.27
N GLU A 170 0.29 -16.52 3.01
CA GLU A 170 -0.83 -15.65 2.62
C GLU A 170 -0.55 -14.88 1.32
N LEU A 171 0.62 -14.24 1.24
CA LEU A 171 1.02 -13.47 0.06
C LEU A 171 1.23 -14.38 -1.18
N VAL A 172 1.86 -15.54 -1.00
CA VAL A 172 2.11 -16.54 -2.05
C VAL A 172 0.79 -17.10 -2.59
N THR A 173 -0.12 -17.45 -1.69
CA THR A 173 -1.47 -17.93 -2.02
C THR A 173 -2.22 -16.88 -2.83
N THR A 174 -2.24 -15.64 -2.33
CA THR A 174 -2.94 -14.53 -2.98
C THR A 174 -2.36 -14.18 -4.34
N ALA A 175 -1.02 -14.18 -4.48
CA ALA A 175 -0.36 -13.92 -5.76
C ALA A 175 -0.67 -15.00 -6.81
N ALA A 176 -0.66 -16.28 -6.42
CA ALA A 176 -1.00 -17.39 -7.32
C ALA A 176 -2.47 -17.35 -7.76
N LEU A 177 -3.39 -17.05 -6.84
CA LEU A 177 -4.81 -16.85 -7.13
C LEU A 177 -5.03 -15.65 -8.06
N GLY A 178 -4.37 -14.52 -7.77
CA GLY A 178 -4.43 -13.33 -8.61
C GLY A 178 -3.94 -13.59 -10.03
N HIS A 179 -2.88 -14.40 -10.19
CA HIS A 179 -2.41 -14.83 -11.50
C HIS A 179 -3.43 -15.73 -12.23
N ALA A 180 -3.97 -16.75 -11.55
CA ALA A 180 -4.99 -17.63 -12.13
C ALA A 180 -6.24 -16.87 -12.61
N ILE A 181 -6.77 -15.97 -11.78
CA ILE A 181 -7.94 -15.13 -12.10
C ILE A 181 -7.67 -14.25 -13.32
N ARG A 182 -6.46 -13.69 -13.44
CA ARG A 182 -6.07 -12.91 -14.62
C ARG A 182 -5.96 -13.75 -15.88
N GLU A 183 -5.44 -14.97 -15.81
CA GLU A 183 -5.39 -15.90 -16.95
C GLU A 183 -6.81 -16.31 -17.39
N ILE A 184 -7.73 -16.56 -16.45
CA ILE A 184 -9.16 -16.77 -16.73
C ILE A 184 -9.72 -15.57 -17.50
N ARG A 185 -9.44 -14.34 -17.04
CA ARG A 185 -9.90 -13.11 -17.72
C ARG A 185 -9.32 -12.98 -19.13
N ASN A 186 -8.01 -13.14 -19.28
CA ASN A 186 -7.30 -13.01 -20.55
C ASN A 186 -7.81 -14.02 -21.61
N SER A 187 -8.05 -15.26 -21.19
CA SER A 187 -8.62 -16.30 -22.06
C SER A 187 -10.08 -16.00 -22.44
N THR A 188 -10.89 -15.50 -21.51
CA THR A 188 -12.30 -15.11 -21.74
C THR A 188 -12.46 -13.93 -22.71
N LEU A 189 -11.47 -13.03 -22.76
CA LEU A 189 -11.42 -11.96 -23.77
C LEU A 189 -11.13 -12.50 -25.17
N SER A 190 -10.28 -13.53 -25.26
CA SER A 190 -9.84 -14.11 -26.53
C SER A 190 -10.86 -15.09 -27.14
N GLN A 191 -11.77 -15.65 -26.34
CA GLN A 191 -12.75 -16.66 -26.77
C GLN A 191 -14.19 -16.25 -26.39
N PRO A 192 -14.84 -15.33 -27.13
CA PRO A 192 -16.17 -14.84 -26.77
C PRO A 192 -17.28 -15.91 -26.75
N ALA A 193 -17.07 -17.07 -27.39
CA ALA A 193 -18.00 -18.20 -27.40
C ALA A 193 -18.14 -18.92 -26.03
N SER A 194 -17.21 -18.71 -25.09
CA SER A 194 -17.32 -19.24 -23.72
C SER A 194 -18.25 -18.41 -22.82
N ARG A 195 -18.79 -17.28 -23.33
CA ARG A 195 -19.73 -16.42 -22.61
C ARG A 195 -21.16 -16.92 -22.83
N GLN A 196 -21.67 -17.73 -21.91
CA GLN A 196 -23.11 -17.94 -21.80
C GLN A 196 -23.70 -16.93 -20.82
N SER A 197 -24.14 -15.79 -21.33
CA SER A 197 -24.86 -14.79 -20.53
C SER A 197 -26.28 -15.27 -20.25
N LEU A 198 -26.50 -15.93 -19.11
CA LEU A 198 -27.82 -16.24 -18.57
C LEU A 198 -28.13 -15.31 -17.39
N GLY A 199 -28.34 -14.03 -17.65
CA GLY A 199 -28.85 -13.06 -16.67
C GLY A 199 -27.80 -12.20 -15.94
N PRO A 200 -28.22 -11.45 -14.89
CA PRO A 200 -27.38 -10.47 -14.17
C PRO A 200 -26.24 -11.09 -13.35
N HIS A 201 -26.10 -12.42 -13.33
CA HIS A 201 -25.01 -13.15 -12.68
C HIS A 201 -24.27 -13.93 -13.78
N SER A 202 -23.35 -13.27 -14.46
CA SER A 202 -22.60 -13.89 -15.55
C SER A 202 -21.63 -14.93 -14.98
N VAL A 203 -21.96 -16.21 -15.17
CA VAL A 203 -21.08 -17.34 -14.87
C VAL A 203 -20.25 -17.67 -16.11
N TYR A 204 -18.95 -17.82 -15.93
CA TYR A 204 -17.97 -18.11 -16.97
C TYR A 204 -17.45 -19.54 -16.82
N TYR A 205 -17.19 -20.19 -17.95
CA TYR A 205 -16.62 -21.54 -18.01
C TYR A 205 -15.24 -21.45 -18.65
N PRO A 206 -14.17 -21.25 -17.85
CA PRO A 206 -12.83 -21.11 -18.39
C PRO A 206 -12.34 -22.43 -18.99
N THR A 207 -11.59 -22.35 -20.08
CA THR A 207 -11.00 -23.53 -20.74
C THR A 207 -9.90 -24.18 -19.90
N GLN A 208 -9.21 -23.38 -19.09
CA GLN A 208 -8.23 -23.82 -18.13
C GLN A 208 -8.79 -23.62 -16.72
N THR A 209 -8.78 -24.68 -15.92
CA THR A 209 -9.28 -24.67 -14.53
C THR A 209 -8.20 -25.03 -13.52
N GLU A 210 -6.97 -25.26 -13.96
CA GLU A 210 -5.84 -25.65 -13.13
C GLU A 210 -4.58 -24.90 -13.55
N TRP A 211 -3.80 -24.45 -12.57
CA TRP A 211 -2.56 -23.70 -12.76
C TRP A 211 -1.47 -24.26 -11.86
N GLN A 212 -0.25 -24.25 -12.37
CA GLN A 212 0.95 -24.55 -11.60
C GLN A 212 1.91 -23.36 -11.76
N ALA A 213 2.20 -22.70 -10.64
CA ALA A 213 3.05 -21.53 -10.59
C ALA A 213 4.25 -21.76 -9.69
N GLN A 214 5.29 -20.97 -9.94
CA GLN A 214 6.50 -20.84 -9.13
C GLN A 214 6.52 -19.39 -8.65
N VAL A 215 6.12 -19.19 -7.40
CA VAL A 215 6.00 -17.85 -6.81
C VAL A 215 7.34 -17.47 -6.19
N LYS A 216 7.94 -16.40 -6.67
CA LYS A 216 9.20 -15.86 -6.12
C LYS A 216 8.91 -14.54 -5.42
N LEU A 217 9.19 -14.51 -4.12
CA LEU A 217 9.07 -13.32 -3.28
C LEU A 217 10.28 -12.39 -3.50
N PRO A 218 10.11 -11.08 -3.26
CA PRO A 218 11.21 -10.13 -3.35
C PRO A 218 12.28 -10.43 -2.30
N VAL A 219 13.53 -10.08 -2.59
CA VAL A 219 14.63 -10.19 -1.64
C VAL A 219 14.44 -9.13 -0.56
N SER A 220 14.34 -9.55 0.70
CA SER A 220 14.41 -8.62 1.82
C SER A 220 15.77 -7.93 1.83
N ALA A 221 15.85 -6.64 2.17
CA ALA A 221 17.12 -5.92 2.26
C ALA A 221 18.13 -6.56 3.25
N ALA A 222 17.67 -7.47 4.10
CA ALA A 222 18.49 -8.23 5.05
C ALA A 222 18.98 -9.60 4.52
N GLU A 223 18.50 -10.06 3.37
CA GLU A 223 18.83 -11.37 2.79
C GLU A 223 19.80 -11.21 1.62
N SER A 224 20.92 -11.95 1.67
CA SER A 224 21.97 -11.88 0.65
C SER A 224 21.63 -12.64 -0.63
N GLU A 225 20.66 -13.54 -0.58
CA GLU A 225 20.21 -14.34 -1.73
C GLU A 225 18.69 -14.34 -1.82
N ALA A 226 18.17 -14.30 -3.05
CA ALA A 226 16.72 -14.34 -3.27
C ALA A 226 16.15 -15.70 -2.85
N PRO A 227 15.00 -15.73 -2.15
CA PRO A 227 14.37 -16.98 -1.76
C PRO A 227 14.06 -17.85 -2.99
N ALA A 228 14.20 -19.16 -2.81
CA ALA A 228 13.86 -20.11 -3.85
C ALA A 228 12.37 -19.97 -4.25
N PRO A 229 12.02 -20.11 -5.54
CA PRO A 229 10.62 -20.07 -5.97
C PRO A 229 9.81 -21.16 -5.27
N ILE A 230 8.62 -20.79 -4.82
CA ILE A 230 7.70 -21.67 -4.08
C ILE A 230 6.70 -22.25 -5.08
N PRO A 231 6.63 -23.58 -5.24
CA PRO A 231 5.66 -24.19 -6.13
C PRO A 231 4.26 -24.06 -5.55
N VAL A 232 3.31 -23.57 -6.34
CA VAL A 232 1.90 -23.45 -5.96
C VAL A 232 1.05 -24.09 -7.04
N LYS A 233 0.11 -24.95 -6.64
CA LYS A 233 -0.95 -25.45 -7.52
C LYS A 233 -2.26 -24.79 -7.14
N VAL A 234 -3.01 -24.36 -8.14
CA VAL A 234 -4.32 -23.72 -7.98
C VAL A 234 -5.31 -24.45 -8.90
N ALA A 235 -6.47 -24.82 -8.39
CA ALA A 235 -7.55 -25.40 -9.17
C ALA A 235 -8.87 -24.70 -8.86
N LEU A 236 -9.63 -24.30 -9.88
CA LEU A 236 -10.93 -23.67 -9.73
C LEU A 236 -11.99 -24.72 -9.38
N VAL A 237 -12.65 -24.53 -8.23
CA VAL A 237 -13.72 -25.42 -7.78
C VAL A 237 -14.96 -25.22 -8.65
N ASP A 238 -15.70 -26.30 -8.90
CA ASP A 238 -16.91 -26.34 -9.74
C ASP A 238 -16.69 -25.93 -11.22
N LYS A 239 -15.44 -25.64 -11.63
CA LYS A 239 -15.05 -25.24 -13.00
C LYS A 239 -15.86 -24.07 -13.55
N THR A 240 -16.39 -23.23 -12.65
CA THR A 240 -17.17 -22.04 -12.97
C THR A 240 -16.56 -20.84 -12.28
N PHE A 241 -16.61 -19.68 -12.94
CA PHE A 241 -16.05 -18.44 -12.44
C PHE A 241 -17.10 -17.33 -12.49
N SER A 242 -17.17 -16.52 -11.46
CA SER A 242 -18.02 -15.33 -11.38
C SER A 242 -17.15 -14.07 -11.29
N LEU A 243 -17.56 -13.00 -11.99
CA LEU A 243 -16.90 -11.69 -11.87
C LEU A 243 -17.43 -10.86 -10.71
N THR A 244 -18.59 -11.21 -10.17
CA THR A 244 -19.33 -10.40 -9.19
C THR A 244 -19.52 -11.11 -7.86
N GLU A 245 -19.30 -12.42 -7.82
CA GLU A 245 -19.45 -13.25 -6.62
C GLU A 245 -18.09 -13.85 -6.24
N PRO A 246 -17.87 -14.15 -4.95
CA PRO A 246 -16.68 -14.86 -4.52
C PRO A 246 -16.52 -16.21 -5.24
N ASN A 247 -15.28 -16.52 -5.59
CA ASN A 247 -14.91 -17.76 -6.27
C ASN A 247 -14.14 -18.67 -5.33
N ILE A 248 -14.23 -19.98 -5.53
CA ILE A 248 -13.57 -20.95 -4.67
C ILE A 248 -12.49 -21.67 -5.45
N PHE A 249 -11.30 -21.76 -4.87
CA PHE A 249 -10.16 -22.47 -5.41
C PHE A 249 -9.62 -23.51 -4.42
N GLU A 250 -9.09 -24.61 -4.93
CA GLU A 250 -8.19 -25.48 -4.19
C GLU A 250 -6.75 -25.00 -4.41
N VAL A 251 -6.02 -24.75 -3.34
CA VAL A 251 -4.64 -24.25 -3.36
C VAL A 251 -3.74 -25.21 -2.59
N GLN A 252 -2.64 -25.60 -3.22
CA GLN A 252 -1.56 -26.36 -2.59
C GLN A 252 -0.26 -25.56 -2.70
N VAL A 253 0.24 -25.06 -1.57
CA VAL A 253 1.52 -24.35 -1.48
C VAL A 253 2.60 -25.34 -1.08
N ASN A 254 3.74 -25.33 -1.78
CA ASN A 254 4.93 -26.12 -1.48
C ASN A 254 4.72 -27.63 -1.26
N GLY A 255 3.69 -28.22 -1.86
CA GLY A 255 3.36 -29.63 -1.68
C GLY A 255 2.70 -29.98 -0.34
N GLU A 256 2.29 -28.97 0.44
CA GLU A 256 1.53 -29.14 1.68
C GLU A 256 0.10 -29.63 1.42
N SER A 257 -0.72 -29.74 2.46
CA SER A 257 -2.13 -30.13 2.33
C SER A 257 -2.90 -29.11 1.48
N THR A 258 -3.74 -29.59 0.56
CA THR A 258 -4.63 -28.75 -0.23
C THR A 258 -5.62 -28.02 0.68
N GLN A 259 -5.75 -26.72 0.48
CA GLN A 259 -6.67 -25.84 1.19
C GLN A 259 -7.73 -25.32 0.23
N ARG A 260 -8.97 -25.21 0.71
CA ARG A 260 -10.05 -24.57 -0.06
C ARG A 260 -10.07 -23.09 0.30
N VAL A 261 -9.84 -22.23 -0.67
CA VAL A 261 -9.72 -20.78 -0.49
C VAL A 261 -10.84 -20.08 -1.27
N THR A 262 -11.68 -19.36 -0.55
CA THR A 262 -12.67 -18.45 -1.13
C THR A 262 -11.98 -17.12 -1.41
N VAL A 263 -12.14 -16.61 -2.62
CA VAL A 263 -11.54 -15.36 -3.10
C VAL A 263 -12.65 -14.42 -3.52
N ASP A 264 -12.78 -13.32 -2.81
CA ASP A 264 -13.58 -12.17 -3.21
C ASP A 264 -12.64 -11.14 -3.84
N TRP A 265 -12.59 -11.17 -5.17
CA TRP A 265 -11.84 -10.21 -5.97
C TRP A 265 -12.58 -9.92 -7.27
N PRO A 266 -13.44 -8.89 -7.28
CA PRO A 266 -13.92 -8.33 -8.53
C PRO A 266 -12.72 -7.93 -9.37
N VAL A 267 -12.70 -8.32 -10.64
CA VAL A 267 -11.53 -8.13 -11.50
C VAL A 267 -11.11 -6.66 -11.53
N GLU A 268 -9.82 -6.40 -11.26
CA GLU A 268 -9.19 -5.07 -11.14
C GLU A 268 -9.64 -4.24 -9.93
N SER A 269 -10.35 -4.82 -8.97
CA SER A 269 -10.48 -4.23 -7.64
C SER A 269 -9.08 -4.03 -7.02
N PRO A 270 -8.80 -2.88 -6.39
CA PRO A 270 -7.54 -2.67 -5.69
C PRO A 270 -7.41 -3.51 -4.42
N VAL A 271 -8.46 -4.21 -3.99
CA VAL A 271 -8.47 -5.05 -2.78
C VAL A 271 -8.85 -6.48 -3.16
N ILE A 272 -8.01 -7.43 -2.75
CA ILE A 272 -8.23 -8.88 -2.82
C ILE A 272 -8.52 -9.37 -1.41
N LYS A 273 -9.66 -10.04 -1.22
CA LYS A 273 -10.00 -10.70 0.05
C LYS A 273 -9.97 -12.21 -0.14
N THR A 274 -9.27 -12.91 0.74
CA THR A 274 -9.21 -14.38 0.71
C THR A 274 -9.52 -14.97 2.08
N THR A 275 -10.29 -16.06 2.09
CA THR A 275 -10.65 -16.79 3.31
C THR A 275 -10.46 -18.28 3.09
N THR A 276 -9.69 -18.93 3.95
CA THR A 276 -9.39 -20.36 3.85
C THR A 276 -10.38 -21.17 4.68
N SER A 277 -11.03 -22.17 4.08
CA SER A 277 -11.86 -23.14 4.82
C SER A 277 -10.97 -24.12 5.58
N LEU A 278 -11.26 -24.30 6.87
CA LEU A 278 -10.55 -25.20 7.78
C LEU A 278 -11.23 -26.59 7.81
N ALA A 279 -10.47 -27.60 8.22
CA ALA A 279 -10.92 -29.00 8.21
C ALA A 279 -12.11 -29.29 9.13
N ASP A 280 -12.34 -28.45 10.13
CA ASP A 280 -13.48 -28.51 11.05
C ASP A 280 -14.76 -27.82 10.51
N GLY A 281 -14.71 -27.32 9.27
CA GLY A 281 -15.80 -26.56 8.64
C GLY A 281 -15.86 -25.09 9.05
N SER A 282 -14.97 -24.64 9.94
CA SER A 282 -14.80 -23.21 10.22
C SER A 282 -13.98 -22.52 9.11
N SER A 283 -13.93 -21.20 9.14
CA SER A 283 -13.14 -20.40 8.20
C SER A 283 -12.01 -19.69 8.94
N SER A 284 -10.87 -19.54 8.27
CA SER A 284 -9.76 -18.72 8.77
C SER A 284 -10.19 -17.26 8.91
N GLN A 285 -9.34 -16.46 9.56
CA GLN A 285 -9.46 -15.01 9.43
C GLN A 285 -9.33 -14.62 7.95
N GLU A 286 -10.08 -13.59 7.57
CA GLU A 286 -9.99 -13.01 6.23
C GLU A 286 -8.63 -12.32 6.06
N VAL A 287 -7.95 -12.67 4.98
CA VAL A 287 -6.68 -12.06 4.57
C VAL A 287 -7.00 -11.00 3.51
N ILE A 288 -6.51 -9.79 3.73
CA ILE A 288 -6.71 -8.65 2.83
C ILE A 288 -5.36 -8.25 2.24
N VAL A 289 -5.28 -8.26 0.91
CA VAL A 289 -4.09 -7.83 0.15
C VAL A 289 -4.53 -6.80 -0.87
N GLN A 290 -3.84 -5.67 -0.96
CA GLN A 290 -4.12 -4.71 -2.02
C GLN A 290 -3.37 -5.06 -3.30
N TYR A 291 -4.07 -5.04 -4.42
CA TYR A 291 -3.49 -5.12 -5.75
C TYR A 291 -3.13 -3.70 -6.22
N ILE A 292 -1.84 -3.45 -6.41
CA ILE A 292 -1.34 -2.13 -6.80
C ILE A 292 -1.16 -2.07 -8.32
N ASP A 293 -0.41 -3.02 -8.89
CA ASP A 293 -0.12 -3.02 -10.32
C ASP A 293 0.24 -4.42 -10.83
N SER A 294 0.14 -4.58 -12.15
CA SER A 294 0.69 -5.71 -12.88
C SER A 294 2.17 -5.50 -13.17
N LEU A 295 2.96 -6.55 -12.97
CA LEU A 295 4.36 -6.57 -13.39
C LEU A 295 4.51 -7.52 -14.59
N PRO A 296 5.54 -7.36 -15.43
CA PRO A 296 5.74 -8.22 -16.60
C PRO A 296 5.76 -9.72 -16.30
N LEU A 297 6.23 -10.10 -15.10
CA LEU A 297 6.34 -11.49 -14.65
C LEU A 297 5.63 -11.73 -13.31
N GLY A 298 4.66 -10.88 -12.94
CA GLY A 298 4.07 -10.96 -11.60
C GLY A 298 3.09 -9.84 -11.25
N LEU A 299 3.01 -9.54 -9.96
CA LEU A 299 2.08 -8.58 -9.38
C LEU A 299 2.81 -7.74 -8.32
N ARG A 300 2.48 -6.45 -8.26
CA ARG A 300 2.81 -5.60 -7.12
C ARG A 300 1.63 -5.64 -6.15
N LEU A 301 1.87 -6.19 -4.97
CA LEU A 301 0.87 -6.38 -3.93
C LEU A 301 1.26 -5.59 -2.67
N GLN A 302 0.28 -5.14 -1.91
CA GLN A 302 0.50 -4.57 -0.58
C GLN A 302 -0.11 -5.51 0.46
N HIS A 303 0.67 -5.93 1.46
CA HIS A 303 0.22 -6.81 2.53
C HIS A 303 0.71 -6.27 3.88
N HIS A 304 -0.17 -6.16 4.88
CA HIS A 304 0.10 -5.46 6.15
C HIS A 304 0.75 -4.08 5.93
N GLY A 305 0.26 -3.34 4.94
CA GLY A 305 0.79 -2.04 4.59
C GLY A 305 2.11 -2.03 3.80
N THR A 306 2.85 -3.14 3.69
CA THR A 306 4.14 -3.17 2.97
C THR A 306 3.97 -3.61 1.52
N HIS A 307 4.66 -2.95 0.58
CA HIS A 307 4.67 -3.32 -0.83
C HIS A 307 5.61 -4.50 -1.12
N PHE A 308 5.14 -5.43 -1.95
CA PHE A 308 5.89 -6.59 -2.40
C PHE A 308 5.74 -6.78 -3.92
N ASP A 309 6.86 -6.80 -4.62
CA ASP A 309 6.93 -7.18 -6.03
C ASP A 309 7.08 -8.70 -6.11
N VAL A 310 5.96 -9.40 -6.34
CA VAL A 310 5.89 -10.86 -6.34
C VAL A 310 5.90 -11.37 -7.76
N GLN A 311 6.87 -12.21 -8.11
CA GLN A 311 6.91 -12.87 -9.42
C GLN A 311 6.09 -14.16 -9.38
N VAL A 312 5.30 -14.39 -10.42
CA VAL A 312 4.48 -15.60 -10.58
C VAL A 312 4.83 -16.21 -11.94
N LEU A 313 5.62 -17.29 -11.90
CA LEU A 313 6.25 -17.86 -13.08
C LEU A 313 5.71 -19.26 -13.38
N SER A 314 5.64 -19.66 -14.64
CA SER A 314 5.53 -21.08 -15.00
C SER A 314 6.80 -21.85 -14.62
N ALA A 315 6.71 -23.18 -14.58
CA ALA A 315 7.88 -24.05 -14.33
C ALA A 315 9.03 -23.77 -15.33
N THR A 316 8.70 -23.57 -16.60
CA THR A 316 9.68 -23.23 -17.66
C THR A 316 10.27 -21.85 -17.44
N GLN A 317 9.47 -20.82 -17.15
CA GLN A 317 9.97 -19.47 -16.87
C GLN A 317 10.88 -19.44 -15.64
N SER A 318 10.51 -20.15 -14.57
CA SER A 318 11.35 -20.29 -13.36
C SER A 318 12.66 -21.03 -13.63
N HIS A 319 12.64 -22.06 -14.49
CA HIS A 319 13.87 -22.73 -14.92
C HIS A 319 14.78 -21.78 -15.72
N LEU A 320 14.21 -21.02 -16.65
CA LEU A 320 14.96 -20.13 -17.54
C LEU A 320 15.45 -18.86 -16.85
N SER A 321 14.76 -18.38 -15.81
CA SER A 321 15.14 -17.17 -15.08
C SER A 321 16.52 -17.27 -14.42
N LYS A 322 17.00 -18.49 -14.14
CA LYS A 322 18.35 -18.76 -13.63
C LYS A 322 19.46 -18.33 -14.59
N TYR A 323 19.17 -18.22 -15.88
CA TYR A 323 20.12 -17.77 -16.89
C TYR A 323 20.01 -16.26 -17.17
N MET A 324 19.03 -15.57 -16.58
CA MET A 324 18.92 -14.12 -16.72
C MET A 324 20.00 -13.46 -15.86
N LYS A 325 20.85 -12.65 -16.50
CA LYS A 325 21.84 -11.84 -15.79
C LYS A 325 21.10 -10.78 -14.98
N GLU A 326 21.54 -10.57 -13.74
CA GLU A 326 21.09 -9.41 -12.97
C GLU A 326 21.48 -8.14 -13.73
N LYS A 327 20.51 -7.24 -13.88
CA LYS A 327 20.79 -5.91 -14.40
C LYS A 327 21.66 -5.22 -13.36
N ALA A 328 22.92 -4.94 -13.71
CA ALA A 328 23.80 -4.17 -12.83
C ALA A 328 23.05 -2.90 -12.41
N PRO A 329 22.95 -2.59 -11.11
CA PRO A 329 22.36 -1.33 -10.68
C PRO A 329 23.12 -0.22 -11.40
N LEU A 330 22.38 0.65 -12.11
CA LEU A 330 22.98 1.84 -12.69
C LEU A 330 23.53 2.65 -11.52
N ASP A 331 24.84 2.86 -11.47
CA ASP A 331 25.46 3.71 -10.47
C ASP A 331 25.13 5.16 -10.78
N LEU A 332 23.92 5.57 -10.38
CA LEU A 332 23.45 6.95 -10.45
C LEU A 332 23.93 7.76 -9.23
N SER A 333 24.72 7.17 -8.32
CA SER A 333 25.20 7.89 -7.13
C SER A 333 26.15 9.04 -7.49
N LYS A 334 26.77 8.95 -8.67
CA LYS A 334 27.78 9.91 -9.15
C LYS A 334 27.22 10.93 -10.14
N VAL A 335 26.02 10.72 -10.66
CA VAL A 335 25.46 11.55 -11.73
C VAL A 335 24.01 11.90 -11.43
N VAL A 336 23.73 13.19 -11.49
CA VAL A 336 22.36 13.71 -11.40
C VAL A 336 21.91 14.00 -12.82
N LEU A 337 20.96 13.19 -13.28
CA LEU A 337 20.39 13.26 -14.61
C LEU A 337 19.15 14.14 -14.62
N SER A 338 18.83 14.72 -15.77
CA SER A 338 17.54 15.35 -15.97
C SER A 338 16.45 14.28 -16.03
N PRO A 339 15.44 14.30 -15.15
CA PRO A 339 14.36 13.31 -15.16
C PRO A 339 13.40 13.51 -16.35
N MET A 340 13.49 14.65 -17.04
CA MET A 340 12.60 15.02 -18.12
C MET A 340 13.28 16.00 -19.09
N PRO A 341 12.83 16.06 -20.37
CA PRO A 341 13.26 17.11 -21.27
C PRO A 341 12.68 18.45 -20.80
N GLY A 342 13.50 19.49 -20.70
CA GLY A 342 13.10 20.78 -20.14
C GLY A 342 14.16 21.86 -20.23
N ARG A 343 13.90 22.99 -19.59
CA ARG A 343 14.82 24.13 -19.50
C ARG A 343 15.38 24.22 -18.08
N VAL A 344 16.69 24.34 -17.93
CA VAL A 344 17.32 24.59 -16.63
C VAL A 344 16.97 26.01 -16.18
N VAL A 345 16.27 26.15 -15.07
CA VAL A 345 15.89 27.45 -14.48
C VAL A 345 17.05 28.02 -13.68
N SER A 346 17.66 27.20 -12.83
CA SER A 346 18.80 27.59 -12.02
C SER A 346 19.71 26.42 -11.70
N ILE A 347 20.99 26.74 -11.47
CA ILE A 347 21.98 25.85 -10.87
C ILE A 347 22.40 26.50 -9.56
N ASN A 348 22.21 25.79 -8.45
CA ASN A 348 22.37 26.33 -7.10
C ASN A 348 23.70 25.89 -6.44
N VAL A 349 24.56 25.22 -7.19
CA VAL A 349 25.86 24.70 -6.74
C VAL A 349 26.98 25.03 -7.75
N LYS A 350 28.21 25.03 -7.28
CA LYS A 350 29.42 25.23 -8.09
C LYS A 350 30.35 24.02 -7.97
N VAL A 351 31.21 23.83 -8.97
CA VAL A 351 32.28 22.83 -8.91
C VAL A 351 33.15 23.09 -7.66
N GLY A 352 33.33 22.05 -6.86
CA GLY A 352 34.04 22.09 -5.57
C GLY A 352 33.14 22.34 -4.34
N ASP A 353 31.85 22.62 -4.51
CA ASP A 353 30.93 22.76 -3.37
C ASP A 353 30.68 21.40 -2.70
N VAL A 354 30.68 21.39 -1.36
CA VAL A 354 30.29 20.22 -0.57
C VAL A 354 28.79 20.29 -0.30
N ILE A 355 28.05 19.28 -0.75
CA ILE A 355 26.60 19.19 -0.58
C ILE A 355 26.25 18.02 0.34
N ALA A 356 25.27 18.23 1.22
CA ALA A 356 24.67 17.14 2.00
C ALA A 356 23.70 16.33 1.13
N GLU A 357 23.44 15.09 1.53
CA GLU A 357 22.38 14.28 0.92
C GLU A 357 21.03 15.03 0.98
N GLY A 358 20.28 15.02 -0.12
CA GLY A 358 19.03 15.76 -0.25
C GLY A 358 19.18 17.27 -0.49
N GLY A 359 20.41 17.79 -0.46
CA GLY A 359 20.73 19.18 -0.78
C GLY A 359 20.30 19.56 -2.20
N GLU A 360 19.85 20.80 -2.37
CA GLU A 360 19.36 21.30 -3.64
C GLU A 360 20.50 21.58 -4.62
N LEU A 361 20.39 21.07 -5.84
CA LEU A 361 21.43 21.15 -6.86
C LEU A 361 21.04 22.07 -8.03
N ALA A 362 19.87 21.83 -8.60
CA ALA A 362 19.42 22.51 -9.81
C ALA A 362 17.89 22.51 -9.88
N VAL A 363 17.31 23.42 -10.67
CA VAL A 363 15.88 23.46 -10.96
C VAL A 363 15.66 23.34 -12.45
N VAL A 364 14.85 22.37 -12.88
CA VAL A 364 14.49 22.16 -14.29
C VAL A 364 13.01 22.42 -14.49
N GLU A 365 12.67 23.26 -15.46
CA GLU A 365 11.30 23.56 -15.85
C GLU A 365 10.90 22.77 -17.11
N ALA A 366 9.81 22.03 -17.04
CA ALA A 366 9.12 21.53 -18.21
C ALA A 366 7.63 21.72 -18.03
N MET A 367 6.92 21.96 -19.14
CA MET A 367 5.48 22.14 -19.14
C MET A 367 4.99 23.21 -18.13
N LYS A 368 5.78 24.26 -17.90
CA LYS A 368 5.55 25.34 -16.90
C LYS A 368 5.57 24.88 -15.43
N MET A 369 6.14 23.71 -15.15
CA MET A 369 6.35 23.17 -13.81
C MET A 369 7.84 23.06 -13.51
N GLN A 370 8.26 23.45 -12.31
CA GLN A 370 9.65 23.41 -11.85
C GLN A 370 9.91 22.17 -10.99
N ASN A 371 10.92 21.39 -11.36
CA ASN A 371 11.41 20.23 -10.62
C ASN A 371 12.77 20.54 -10.00
N VAL A 372 12.85 20.44 -8.68
CA VAL A 372 14.09 20.63 -7.92
C VAL A 372 14.86 19.31 -7.91
N LEU A 373 16.06 19.31 -8.49
CA LEU A 373 16.99 18.20 -8.46
C LEU A 373 17.80 18.25 -7.17
N ARG A 374 17.84 17.13 -6.46
CA ARG A 374 18.50 16.99 -5.15
C ARG A 374 19.64 15.99 -5.20
N ALA A 375 20.63 16.18 -4.34
CA ALA A 375 21.78 15.31 -4.23
C ALA A 375 21.36 13.90 -3.72
N PRO A 376 21.66 12.83 -4.46
CA PRO A 376 21.30 11.47 -4.05
C PRO A 376 22.16 10.95 -2.87
N LYS A 377 23.34 11.54 -2.66
CA LYS A 377 24.24 11.30 -1.53
C LYS A 377 24.98 12.58 -1.16
N ALA A 378 25.55 12.65 0.05
CA ALA A 378 26.49 13.70 0.38
C ALA A 378 27.77 13.55 -0.46
N GLY A 379 28.36 14.66 -0.90
CA GLY A 379 29.57 14.63 -1.72
C GLY A 379 30.01 16.00 -2.21
N THR A 380 31.12 16.04 -2.95
CA THR A 380 31.63 17.26 -3.57
C THR A 380 31.21 17.32 -5.04
N ILE A 381 30.83 18.48 -5.54
CA ILE A 381 30.47 18.67 -6.95
C ILE A 381 31.74 18.59 -7.82
N LYS A 382 31.85 17.54 -8.65
CA LYS A 382 32.97 17.33 -9.57
C LYS A 382 32.82 18.16 -10.84
N ALA A 383 31.62 18.17 -11.43
CA ALA A 383 31.34 18.88 -12.67
C ALA A 383 29.88 19.32 -12.73
N VAL A 384 29.65 20.47 -13.37
CA VAL A 384 28.33 20.95 -13.77
C VAL A 384 28.36 21.08 -15.30
N HIS A 385 27.51 20.32 -15.99
CA HIS A 385 27.55 20.19 -17.45
C HIS A 385 26.59 21.15 -18.17
N VAL A 386 25.70 21.80 -17.44
CA VAL A 386 24.65 22.67 -17.97
C VAL A 386 24.62 24.01 -17.25
N ALA A 387 24.17 25.05 -17.94
CA ALA A 387 23.98 26.39 -17.39
C ALA A 387 22.50 26.76 -17.28
N ALA A 388 22.22 27.83 -16.51
CA ALA A 388 20.87 28.39 -16.46
C ALA A 388 20.43 28.84 -17.87
N ASN A 389 19.18 28.51 -18.22
CA ASN A 389 18.53 28.62 -19.53
C ASN A 389 18.90 27.57 -20.59
N ASP A 390 19.78 26.61 -20.31
CA ASP A 390 20.02 25.51 -21.24
C ASP A 390 18.80 24.61 -21.37
N THR A 391 18.65 24.01 -22.55
CA THR A 391 17.64 22.97 -22.79
C THR A 391 18.29 21.61 -22.65
N VAL A 392 17.71 20.76 -21.81
CA VAL A 392 18.19 19.41 -21.50
C VAL A 392 17.17 18.38 -21.97
N ASN A 393 17.65 17.20 -22.38
CA ASN A 393 16.83 16.04 -22.68
C ASN A 393 16.65 15.15 -21.44
N ALA A 394 15.72 14.19 -21.50
CA ALA A 394 15.65 13.15 -20.48
C ALA A 394 16.96 12.35 -20.44
N ASP A 395 17.37 11.95 -19.24
CA ASP A 395 18.60 11.20 -18.96
C ASP A 395 19.90 11.93 -19.31
N GLU A 396 19.83 13.22 -19.66
CA GLU A 396 21.01 14.06 -19.88
C GLU A 396 21.69 14.38 -18.54
N ILE A 397 23.02 14.30 -18.49
CA ILE A 397 23.79 14.52 -17.26
C ILE A 397 23.81 16.03 -16.96
N ILE A 398 23.34 16.41 -15.78
CA ILE A 398 23.36 17.80 -15.31
C ILE A 398 24.57 18.03 -14.41
N ILE A 399 24.79 17.15 -13.42
CA ILE A 399 25.85 17.29 -12.40
C ILE A 399 26.54 15.96 -12.15
N GLU A 400 27.86 15.99 -11.97
CA GLU A 400 28.65 14.87 -11.45
C GLU A 400 29.13 15.16 -10.02
N LEU A 401 29.07 14.14 -9.16
CA LEU A 401 29.65 14.13 -7.82
C LEU A 401 31.01 13.42 -7.83
N GLU A 402 31.92 13.85 -6.96
CA GLU A 402 33.16 13.12 -6.65
C GLU A 402 32.85 11.78 -5.95
N ASP A 403 33.85 10.89 -5.93
CA ASP A 403 33.74 9.56 -5.32
C ASP A 403 33.37 9.61 -3.83
#